data_AF-A0A7X2PG23-F1
#
_entry.id   AF-A0A7X2PG23-F1
#
_cell.length_a   1.000
_cell.length_b   1.000
_cell.length_c   1.000
_cell.angle_alpha   90.00
_cell.angle_beta   90.00
_cell.angle_gamma   90.00
#
_symmetry.space_group_name_H-M   'P 1'
#
loop_
_entity.id
_entity.type
_entity.pdbx_description
1 polymer ?
#
loop_
_entity_poly.entity_id
_entity_poly.type
_entity_poly.pdbx_seq_one_letter_code
_entity_poly.pdbx_strand_id
1 'polypeptide(L)' 'MSIVAPAQRSPQAKHKARTKRTPDDDMPVHSFHTLLEDLRTIALNTVTMGEHTFECSTAPTPLQQKGFDLLKVPHSR' A
#
# COMPACT_ATOMS: atom_id res chain seq x y z
N MET A 1 -15.15 19.66 32.02
CA MET A 1 -16.14 19.00 31.14
C MET A 1 -15.77 19.31 29.70
N SER A 2 -15.67 18.31 28.82
CA SER A 2 -15.43 18.54 27.40
C SER A 2 -16.75 18.93 26.71
N ILE A 3 -16.76 20.05 26.01
CA ILE A 3 -17.95 20.60 25.33
C ILE A 3 -18.30 19.86 24.02
N VAL A 4 -17.54 18.84 23.65
CA VAL A 4 -17.70 18.14 22.36
C VAL A 4 -18.10 16.69 22.60
N ALA A 5 -19.31 16.33 22.16
CA ALA A 5 -19.73 14.94 22.08
C ALA A 5 -18.90 14.20 21.01
N PRO A 6 -18.50 12.94 21.24
CA PRO A 6 -17.71 12.18 20.29
C PRO A 6 -18.45 11.95 18.96
N ALA A 7 -17.70 11.95 17.86
CA ALA A 7 -18.26 11.73 16.53
C ALA A 7 -18.86 10.31 16.37
N GLN A 8 -20.04 10.21 15.77
CA GLN A 8 -20.66 8.93 15.46
C GLN A 8 -20.02 8.29 14.21
N ARG A 9 -19.60 7.03 14.33
CA ARG A 9 -19.00 6.28 13.21
C ARG A 9 -20.05 5.93 12.16
N SER A 10 -19.72 6.16 10.88
CA SER A 10 -20.55 5.75 9.74
C SER A 10 -20.66 4.22 9.62
N PRO A 11 -21.67 3.69 8.89
CA PRO A 11 -21.77 2.26 8.61
C PRO A 11 -20.51 1.68 7.93
N GLN A 12 -19.91 2.41 6.99
CA GLN A 12 -18.67 2.01 6.31
C GLN A 12 -17.49 1.96 7.30
N ALA A 13 -17.36 2.94 8.20
CA ALA A 13 -16.31 2.94 9.21
C ALA A 13 -16.47 1.76 10.19
N LYS A 14 -17.71 1.40 10.55
CA LYS A 14 -17.99 0.19 11.35
C LYS A 14 -17.62 -1.09 10.59
N HIS A 15 -17.94 -1.16 9.30
CA HIS A 15 -17.58 -2.30 8.46
C HIS A 15 -16.06 -2.45 8.33
N LYS A 16 -15.35 -1.40 7.92
CA LYS A 16 -13.88 -1.35 7.84
C LYS A 16 -13.22 -1.73 9.17
N ALA A 17 -13.74 -1.25 10.29
CA ALA A 17 -13.21 -1.60 11.61
C ALA A 17 -13.39 -3.09 11.96
N ARG A 18 -14.52 -3.68 11.54
CA ARG A 18 -14.87 -5.09 11.77
C ARG A 18 -14.07 -6.04 10.88
N THR A 19 -13.93 -5.73 9.59
CA THR A 19 -13.29 -6.62 8.61
C THR A 19 -11.80 -6.37 8.48
N LYS A 20 -11.30 -5.21 8.92
CA LYS A 20 -9.94 -4.72 8.63
C LYS A 20 -9.65 -4.64 7.13
N ARG A 21 -10.68 -4.33 6.34
CA ARG A 21 -10.58 -4.14 4.90
C ARG A 21 -11.09 -2.77 4.47
N THR A 22 -10.49 -2.20 3.44
CA THR A 22 -10.91 -0.94 2.84
C THR A 22 -12.26 -1.11 2.15
N PRO A 23 -13.17 -0.13 2.25
CA PRO A 23 -14.52 -0.27 1.70
C PRO A 23 -14.56 -0.17 0.16
N ASP A 24 -13.58 0.47 -0.47
CA ASP A 24 -13.61 0.78 -1.91
C ASP A 24 -13.19 -0.41 -2.78
N ASP A 25 -12.19 -1.16 -2.32
CA ASP A 25 -11.48 -2.17 -3.10
C ASP A 25 -11.19 -3.44 -2.31
N ASP A 26 -11.78 -3.55 -1.12
CA ASP A 26 -11.66 -4.71 -0.23
C ASP A 26 -10.20 -5.14 -0.03
N MET A 27 -9.27 -4.20 0.16
CA MET A 27 -7.86 -4.51 0.47
C MET A 27 -7.63 -4.50 1.99
N PRO A 28 -6.64 -5.25 2.51
CA PRO A 28 -6.27 -5.16 3.93
C PRO A 28 -5.96 -3.71 4.35
N VAL A 29 -6.34 -3.33 5.57
CA VAL A 29 -6.02 -2.00 6.11
C VAL A 29 -4.58 -1.99 6.61
N HIS A 30 -3.77 -1.08 6.09
CA HIS A 30 -2.41 -0.80 6.56
C HIS A 30 -2.37 0.49 7.38
N SER A 31 -1.50 0.53 8.39
CA SER A 31 -0.97 1.79 8.88
C SER A 31 0.02 2.35 7.86
N PHE A 32 0.37 3.64 7.96
CA PHE A 32 1.36 4.20 7.05
C PHE A 32 2.72 3.46 7.14
N HIS A 33 3.14 3.09 8.35
CA HIS A 33 4.37 2.31 8.55
C HIS A 33 4.33 0.95 7.86
N THR A 34 3.26 0.18 8.08
CA THR A 34 3.12 -1.16 7.48
C THR A 34 2.89 -1.11 5.98
N LEU A 35 2.49 0.04 5.42
CA LEU A 35 2.48 0.27 3.98
C LEU A 35 3.90 0.50 3.46
N LEU A 36 4.73 1.29 4.15
CA LEU A 36 6.13 1.50 3.77
C LEU A 36 6.96 0.22 3.84
N GLU A 37 6.71 -0.65 4.84
CA GLU A 37 7.33 -1.96 4.93
C GLU A 37 6.98 -2.85 3.74
N ASP A 38 5.71 -2.85 3.32
CA ASP A 38 5.26 -3.59 2.14
C ASP A 38 5.90 -3.04 0.85
N LEU A 39 5.88 -1.72 0.65
CA LEU A 39 6.51 -1.07 -0.52
C LEU A 39 8.02 -1.32 -0.59
N ARG A 40 8.70 -1.44 0.56
CA ARG A 40 10.15 -1.73 0.62
C ARG A 40 10.51 -3.11 0.06
N THR A 41 9.54 -4.01 -0.08
CA THR A 41 9.80 -5.34 -0.67
C THR A 41 10.10 -5.30 -2.17
N ILE A 42 9.85 -4.16 -2.84
CA ILE A 42 10.24 -3.98 -4.23
C ILE A 42 11.75 -3.84 -4.32
N ALA A 43 12.37 -4.79 -5.02
CA ALA A 43 13.82 -4.86 -5.18
C ALA A 43 14.23 -4.47 -6.59
N LEU A 44 15.35 -3.75 -6.71
CA LEU A 44 16.08 -3.57 -7.96
C LEU A 44 17.17 -4.64 -8.03
N ASN A 45 16.96 -5.62 -8.91
CA ASN A 45 17.88 -6.73 -9.09
C ASN A 45 18.86 -6.44 -10.21
N THR A 46 20.14 -6.72 -10.01
CA THR A 46 21.11 -6.81 -11.10
C THR A 46 21.11 -8.24 -11.61
N VAL A 47 20.76 -8.42 -12.88
CA VAL A 47 20.65 -9.73 -13.53
C VAL A 47 21.74 -9.85 -14.59
N THR A 48 22.50 -10.94 -14.55
CA THR A 48 23.49 -11.29 -15.57
C THR A 48 23.01 -12.51 -16.35
N MET A 49 22.95 -12.38 -17.67
CA MET A 49 22.56 -13.44 -18.60
C MET A 49 23.56 -13.48 -19.77
N GLY A 50 24.43 -14.49 -19.77
CA GLY A 50 25.56 -14.55 -20.72
C GLY A 50 26.49 -13.36 -20.51
N GLU A 51 26.75 -12.62 -21.59
CA GLU A 51 27.56 -11.39 -21.56
C GLU A 51 26.77 -10.12 -21.21
N HIS A 52 25.45 -10.23 -21.06
CA HIS A 52 24.59 -9.09 -20.76
C HIS A 52 24.35 -8.97 -19.25
N THR A 53 24.49 -7.75 -18.73
CA THR A 53 24.09 -7.40 -17.37
C THR A 53 23.14 -6.20 -17.42
N PHE A 54 22.00 -6.29 -16.74
CA PHE A 54 20.99 -5.24 -16.69
C PHE A 54 20.29 -5.19 -15.34
N GLU A 55 19.66 -4.05 -15.04
CA GLU A 55 18.84 -3.88 -13.85
C GLU A 55 17.38 -4.28 -14.14
N CYS A 56 16.73 -4.95 -13.20
CA CYS A 56 15.34 -5.39 -13.31
C CYS A 56 14.64 -5.23 -11.96
N SER A 57 13.58 -4.42 -11.90
CA SER A 57 12.75 -4.29 -10.71
C SER A 57 11.74 -5.42 -10.60
N THR A 58 11.41 -5.85 -9.38
CA THR A 58 10.28 -6.75 -9.14
C THR A 58 8.96 -6.10 -9.53
N ALA A 59 8.03 -6.88 -10.09
CA ALA A 59 6.68 -6.39 -10.36
C ALA A 59 5.93 -6.10 -9.04
N PRO A 60 5.27 -4.95 -8.89
CA PRO A 60 4.53 -4.63 -7.69
C PRO A 60 3.30 -5.53 -7.51
N THR A 61 2.97 -5.85 -6.26
CA THR A 61 1.66 -6.45 -5.95
C THR A 61 0.53 -5.44 -6.18
N PRO A 62 -0.75 -5.86 -6.30
CA PRO A 62 -1.86 -4.93 -6.48
C PRO A 62 -1.95 -3.85 -5.37
N LEU A 63 -1.62 -4.21 -4.13
CA LEU A 63 -1.59 -3.27 -3.01
C LEU A 63 -0.46 -2.24 -3.17
N GLN A 64 0.72 -2.68 -3.57
CA GLN A 64 1.88 -1.80 -3.80
C GLN A 64 1.62 -0.84 -4.96
N GLN A 65 1.04 -1.34 -6.06
CA GLN A 65 0.64 -0.50 -7.19
C GLN A 65 -0.33 0.59 -6.75
N LYS A 66 -1.40 0.22 -6.02
CA LYS A 66 -2.34 1.20 -5.46
C LYS A 66 -1.63 2.20 -4.53
N GLY A 67 -0.67 1.74 -3.73
CA GLY A 67 0.16 2.60 -2.90
C GLY A 67 0.89 3.68 -3.70
N PHE A 68 1.55 3.30 -4.79
CA PHE A 68 2.22 4.27 -5.68
C PHE A 68 1.25 5.22 -6.36
N ASP A 69 0.09 4.72 -6.83
CA ASP A 69 -0.93 5.55 -7.46
C ASP A 69 -1.45 6.64 -6.50
N LEU A 70 -1.66 6.28 -5.23
CA LEU A 70 -2.07 7.22 -4.18
C LEU A 70 -0.97 8.23 -3.83
N LEU A 71 0.28 7.79 -3.78
CA LEU A 71 1.45 8.64 -3.51
C LEU A 71 1.82 9.52 -4.70
N LYS A 72 1.33 9.21 -5.91
CA LYS A 72 1.64 9.88 -7.18
C LYS A 72 3.14 9.90 -7.48
N VAL A 73 3.81 8.78 -7.20
CA VAL A 73 5.24 8.59 -7.50
C VAL A 73 5.42 7.44 -8.48
N PRO A 74 6.34 7.56 -9.46
CA PRO A 74 6.69 6.44 -10.33
C PRO A 74 7.47 5.37 -9.54
N HIS A 75 7.24 4.09 -9.86
CA HIS A 75 7.94 2.96 -9.22
C HIS A 75 8.92 2.24 -10.16
N SER A 76 8.80 2.42 -11.46
CA SER A 76 9.78 1.99 -12.46
C SER A 76 10.64 3.18 -12.88
N ARG A 77 11.93 2.92 -13.09
CA ARG A 77 12.87 3.87 -13.72
C ARG A 77 12.60 4.02 -15.21
#